data_AF-A0A351Y7T9-F1
#
_entry.id   AF-A0A351Y7T9-F1
#
_cell.length_a   1.000
_cell.length_b   1.000
_cell.length_c   1.000
_cell.angle_alpha   90.00
_cell.angle_beta   90.00
_cell.angle_gamma   90.00
#
_symmetry.space_group_name_H-M   'P 1'
#
loop_
_entity.id
_entity.type
_entity.pdbx_description
1 polymer ?
#
loop_
_entity_poly.entity_id
_entity_poly.type
_entity_poly.pdbx_seq_one_letter_code
_entity_poly.pdbx_strand_id
1 'polypeptide(L)'
;MKTEEKMSLEEAESGYDYLFKKIMKEKAKGFSSLAISFRESAYKNGFMQEPNDLLALDLLCFFAFSNDKEPYKGREWAYDALEVLKKNSKRFLPEEALSSYELLLLAFSELEDVRNERFVAENASFLAFRCGKREDSYLYMMRNISLCFRFSEEERASLLPNYETLVLQFGKEKAKEMMSFIKKGPEILYDPIETNPLFIKVLPLINQELREFFLAHPEKFSVSCFNEKKKEFLLREGFEWKAPLRK
;
A
#
# COMPACT_ATOMS: atom_id res chain seq x y z
N MET A 1 -19.36 27.03 30.62
CA MET A 1 -19.60 26.18 29.45
C MET A 1 -18.85 26.79 28.27
N LYS A 2 -17.80 26.15 27.75
CA LYS A 2 -17.27 26.53 26.44
C LYS A 2 -18.30 26.08 25.42
N THR A 3 -18.96 27.00 24.74
CA THR A 3 -19.74 26.71 23.54
C THR A 3 -18.78 26.07 22.56
N GLU A 4 -18.97 24.78 22.28
CA GLU A 4 -18.29 24.13 21.17
C GLU A 4 -18.76 24.85 19.91
N GLU A 5 -17.89 25.65 19.31
CA GLU A 5 -18.17 26.27 18.02
C GLU A 5 -18.43 25.16 17.01
N LYS A 6 -19.65 25.15 16.47
CA LYS A 6 -20.04 24.23 15.40
C LYS A 6 -19.34 24.70 14.13
N MET A 7 -18.62 23.79 13.48
CA MET A 7 -18.10 23.99 12.14
C MET A 7 -19.30 24.21 11.19
N SER A 8 -19.18 25.14 10.25
CA SER A 8 -20.11 25.31 9.14
C SER A 8 -19.67 24.48 7.93
N LEU A 9 -20.56 24.27 6.95
CA LEU A 9 -20.23 23.53 5.73
C LEU A 9 -19.13 24.23 4.92
N GLU A 10 -19.18 25.57 4.79
CA GLU A 10 -18.16 26.35 4.08
C GLU A 10 -16.78 26.23 4.74
N GLU A 11 -16.73 26.18 6.08
CA GLU A 11 -15.49 25.95 6.82
C GLU A 11 -14.96 24.53 6.64
N ALA A 12 -15.85 23.53 6.57
CA ALA A 12 -15.48 22.14 6.29
C ALA A 12 -14.88 22.02 4.88
N GLU A 13 -15.55 22.55 3.86
CA GLU A 13 -15.07 22.53 2.47
C GLU A 13 -13.73 23.27 2.32
N SER A 14 -13.63 24.49 2.85
CA SER A 14 -12.40 25.29 2.81
C SER A 14 -11.25 24.63 3.57
N GLY A 15 -11.55 24.02 4.71
CA GLY A 15 -10.58 23.28 5.52
C GLY A 15 -10.05 22.05 4.79
N TYR A 16 -10.93 21.29 4.14
CA TYR A 16 -10.53 20.14 3.33
C TYR A 16 -9.66 20.57 2.15
N ASP A 17 -10.07 21.57 1.38
CA ASP A 17 -9.30 22.04 0.23
C ASP A 17 -7.89 22.51 0.62
N TYR A 18 -7.80 23.24 1.73
CA TYR A 18 -6.52 23.67 2.28
C TYR A 18 -5.63 22.48 2.65
N LEU A 19 -6.17 21.52 3.41
CA LEU A 19 -5.44 20.34 3.87
C LEU A 19 -5.03 19.43 2.71
N PHE A 20 -5.94 19.19 1.78
CA PHE A 20 -5.70 18.41 0.57
C PHE A 20 -4.54 19.01 -0.23
N LYS A 21 -4.56 20.33 -0.45
CA LYS A 21 -3.46 21.00 -1.14
C LYS A 21 -2.13 20.81 -0.40
N LYS A 22 -2.11 21.03 0.91
CA LYS A 22 -0.88 20.91 1.72
C LYS A 22 -0.34 19.49 1.76
N ILE A 23 -1.19 18.51 1.99
CA ILE A 23 -0.78 17.12 2.23
C ILE A 23 -0.56 16.38 0.90
N MET A 24 -1.51 16.46 -0.03
CA MET A 24 -1.51 15.64 -1.24
C MET A 24 -0.69 16.25 -2.37
N LYS A 25 -0.75 17.58 -2.54
CA LYS A 25 -0.05 18.28 -3.64
C LYS A 25 1.33 18.77 -3.23
N GLU A 26 1.42 19.49 -2.11
CA GLU A 26 2.68 20.10 -1.64
C GLU A 26 3.54 19.13 -0.81
N LYS A 27 2.99 17.98 -0.40
CA LYS A 27 3.65 16.99 0.47
C LYS A 27 4.24 17.62 1.74
N ALA A 28 3.53 18.60 2.29
CA ALA A 28 3.96 19.37 3.44
C ALA A 28 3.94 18.52 4.72
N LYS A 29 4.88 18.82 5.61
CA LYS A 29 5.04 18.17 6.93
C LYS A 29 4.40 18.98 8.05
N GLY A 30 4.12 18.35 9.17
CA GLY A 30 3.53 18.93 10.37
C GLY A 30 2.00 19.02 10.34
N PHE A 31 1.35 18.30 9.43
CA PHE A 31 -0.09 18.37 9.22
C PHE A 31 -0.87 17.16 9.78
N SER A 32 -0.20 16.12 10.28
CA SER A 32 -0.86 14.92 10.84
C SER A 32 -1.89 15.23 11.93
N SER A 33 -1.51 16.04 12.93
CA SER A 33 -2.44 16.42 14.02
C SER A 33 -3.63 17.26 13.52
N LEU A 34 -3.39 18.15 12.55
CA LEU A 34 -4.44 18.99 11.98
C LEU A 34 -5.40 18.16 11.12
N ALA A 35 -4.89 17.19 10.35
CA ALA A 35 -5.71 16.29 9.55
C ALA A 35 -6.64 15.44 10.42
N ILE A 36 -6.14 14.88 11.53
CA ILE A 36 -6.97 14.12 12.48
C ILE A 36 -8.05 15.02 13.08
N SER A 37 -7.66 16.17 13.64
CA SER A 37 -8.60 17.08 14.28
C SER A 37 -9.69 17.55 13.31
N PHE A 38 -9.32 17.80 12.05
CA PHE A 38 -10.26 18.14 10.99
C PHE A 38 -11.25 17.00 10.72
N ARG A 39 -10.75 15.76 10.53
CA ARG A 39 -11.60 14.58 10.30
C ARG A 39 -12.59 14.37 11.46
N GLU A 40 -12.13 14.44 12.69
CA GLU A 40 -12.98 14.29 13.88
C GLU A 40 -14.06 15.39 13.96
N SER A 41 -13.68 16.64 13.65
CA SER A 41 -14.62 17.76 13.62
C SER A 41 -15.64 17.62 12.50
N ALA A 42 -15.22 17.27 11.29
CA ALA A 42 -16.12 17.03 10.16
C ALA A 42 -17.15 15.94 10.52
N TYR A 43 -16.68 14.84 11.11
CA TYR A 43 -17.53 13.75 11.55
C TYR A 43 -18.54 14.19 12.62
N LYS A 44 -18.07 14.87 13.67
CA LYS A 44 -18.91 15.33 14.78
C LYS A 44 -20.01 16.31 14.32
N ASN A 45 -19.72 17.14 13.32
CA ASN A 45 -20.67 18.11 12.78
C ASN A 45 -21.56 17.52 11.65
N GLY A 46 -21.40 16.23 11.32
CA GLY A 46 -22.23 15.55 10.33
C GLY A 46 -21.90 15.93 8.88
N PHE A 47 -20.72 16.50 8.62
CA PHE A 47 -20.23 16.74 7.27
C PHE A 47 -19.41 15.54 6.78
N MET A 48 -19.27 15.42 5.46
CA MET A 48 -18.35 14.46 4.84
C MET A 48 -18.63 13.01 5.26
N GLN A 49 -19.92 12.63 5.28
CA GLN A 49 -20.40 11.32 5.74
C GLN A 49 -20.60 10.31 4.62
N GLU A 50 -20.57 10.74 3.36
CA GLU A 50 -20.72 9.82 2.24
C GLU A 50 -19.47 8.94 2.11
N PRO A 51 -19.60 7.72 1.55
CA PRO A 51 -18.46 6.82 1.39
C PRO A 51 -17.26 7.45 0.67
N ASN A 52 -17.49 8.32 -0.31
CA ASN A 52 -16.43 9.03 -1.03
C ASN A 52 -15.68 9.99 -0.11
N ASP A 53 -16.42 10.70 0.75
CA ASP A 53 -15.84 11.67 1.66
C ASP A 53 -15.01 10.99 2.75
N LEU A 54 -15.55 9.91 3.34
CA LEU A 54 -14.84 9.12 4.35
C LEU A 54 -13.53 8.55 3.78
N LEU A 55 -13.60 7.97 2.58
CA LEU A 55 -12.43 7.46 1.87
C LEU A 55 -11.39 8.57 1.65
N ALA A 56 -11.81 9.74 1.21
CA ALA A 56 -10.92 10.87 0.96
C ALA A 56 -10.28 11.39 2.24
N LEU A 57 -11.04 11.51 3.33
CA LEU A 57 -10.54 11.93 4.64
C LEU A 57 -9.57 10.92 5.26
N ASP A 58 -9.86 9.63 5.13
CA ASP A 58 -8.99 8.57 5.63
C ASP A 58 -7.65 8.55 4.87
N LEU A 59 -7.67 8.63 3.54
CA LEU A 59 -6.46 8.76 2.74
C LEU A 59 -5.68 10.04 3.08
N LEU A 60 -6.38 11.18 3.25
CA LEU A 60 -5.76 12.44 3.66
C LEU A 60 -5.02 12.30 5.01
N CYS A 61 -5.64 11.63 5.99
CA CYS A 61 -5.00 11.37 7.29
C CYS A 61 -3.77 10.47 7.15
N PHE A 62 -3.87 9.37 6.38
CA PHE A 62 -2.72 8.51 6.11
C PHE A 62 -1.55 9.29 5.51
N PHE A 63 -1.78 10.05 4.45
CA PHE A 63 -0.71 10.79 3.77
C PHE A 63 -0.13 11.92 4.62
N ALA A 64 -0.90 12.50 5.55
CA ALA A 64 -0.36 13.45 6.51
C ALA A 64 0.71 12.81 7.40
N PHE A 65 0.46 11.59 7.91
CA PHE A 65 1.45 10.81 8.67
C PHE A 65 2.63 10.34 7.81
N SER A 66 2.38 9.93 6.57
CA SER A 66 3.44 9.52 5.65
C SER A 66 4.42 10.67 5.36
N ASN A 67 3.91 11.88 5.09
CA ASN A 67 4.75 13.06 4.88
C ASN A 67 5.63 13.36 6.10
N ASP A 68 5.08 13.14 7.30
CA ASP A 68 5.77 13.26 8.59
C ASP A 68 6.76 12.12 8.86
N LYS A 69 6.90 11.16 7.94
CA LYS A 69 7.76 9.97 8.03
C LYS A 69 7.33 8.97 9.11
N GLU A 70 6.03 8.94 9.39
CA GLU A 70 5.42 8.04 10.38
C GLU A 70 4.24 7.24 9.79
N PRO A 71 4.36 6.60 8.61
CA PRO A 71 3.22 5.96 7.93
C PRO A 71 2.53 4.89 8.78
N TYR A 72 3.26 4.20 9.68
CA TYR A 72 2.69 3.20 10.59
C TYR A 72 1.71 3.76 11.62
N LYS A 73 1.81 5.05 11.98
CA LYS A 73 0.79 5.73 12.79
C LYS A 73 -0.47 6.02 11.97
N GLY A 74 -0.28 6.23 10.66
CA GLY A 74 -1.32 6.43 9.68
C GLY A 74 -2.10 5.18 9.28
N ARG A 75 -1.60 3.98 9.62
CA ARG A 75 -1.99 2.73 8.95
C ARG A 75 -3.49 2.45 9.00
N GLU A 76 -4.14 2.68 10.13
CA GLU A 76 -5.56 2.32 10.34
C GLU A 76 -6.44 3.02 9.30
N TRP A 77 -6.16 4.28 8.99
CA TRP A 77 -6.89 5.01 7.95
C TRP A 77 -6.68 4.42 6.54
N ALA A 78 -5.52 3.86 6.21
CA ALA A 78 -5.35 3.17 4.92
C ALA A 78 -6.19 1.88 4.84
N TYR A 79 -6.32 1.14 5.94
CA TYR A 79 -7.17 -0.06 6.01
C TYR A 79 -8.65 0.30 5.97
N ASP A 80 -9.08 1.31 6.72
CA ASP A 80 -10.45 1.80 6.73
C ASP A 80 -10.87 2.31 5.34
N ALA A 81 -10.00 3.09 4.70
CA ALA A 81 -10.17 3.53 3.31
C ALA A 81 -10.38 2.35 2.35
N LEU A 82 -9.53 1.32 2.43
CA LEU A 82 -9.68 0.11 1.62
C LEU A 82 -11.01 -0.61 1.91
N GLU A 83 -11.45 -0.67 3.16
CA GLU A 83 -12.71 -1.30 3.54
C GLU A 83 -13.93 -0.54 3.02
N VAL A 84 -13.93 0.80 3.12
CA VAL A 84 -14.96 1.67 2.55
C VAL A 84 -15.08 1.43 1.04
N LEU A 85 -13.94 1.39 0.34
CA LEU A 85 -13.90 1.17 -1.11
C LEU A 85 -14.42 -0.23 -1.49
N LYS A 86 -14.04 -1.27 -0.75
CA LYS A 86 -14.54 -2.65 -0.96
C LYS A 86 -16.05 -2.73 -0.77
N LYS A 87 -16.57 -2.20 0.35
CA LYS A 87 -18.00 -2.24 0.71
C LYS A 87 -18.87 -1.45 -0.27
N ASN A 88 -18.35 -0.36 -0.81
CA ASN A 88 -19.11 0.57 -1.65
C ASN A 88 -18.70 0.52 -3.13
N SER A 89 -17.94 -0.48 -3.56
CA SER A 89 -17.37 -0.62 -4.92
C SER A 89 -18.36 -0.42 -6.08
N LYS A 90 -19.65 -0.70 -5.88
CA LYS A 90 -20.71 -0.49 -6.89
C LYS A 90 -21.26 0.94 -6.96
N ARG A 91 -20.99 1.76 -5.93
CA ARG A 91 -21.46 3.15 -5.82
C ARG A 91 -20.49 4.15 -6.46
N PHE A 92 -19.21 3.81 -6.50
CA PHE A 92 -18.19 4.65 -7.11
C PHE A 92 -18.25 4.57 -8.63
N LEU A 93 -18.04 5.71 -9.30
CA LEU A 93 -17.71 5.69 -10.71
C LEU A 93 -16.35 4.99 -10.91
N PRO A 94 -16.14 4.26 -12.01
CA PRO A 94 -14.89 3.54 -12.25
C PRO A 94 -13.63 4.41 -12.12
N GLU A 95 -13.68 5.65 -12.60
CA GLU A 95 -12.57 6.61 -12.55
C GLU A 95 -12.26 7.09 -11.12
N GLU A 96 -13.29 7.30 -10.31
CA GLU A 96 -13.16 7.68 -8.89
C GLU A 96 -12.58 6.53 -8.06
N ALA A 97 -13.10 5.33 -8.29
CA ALA A 97 -12.59 4.11 -7.66
C ALA A 97 -11.14 3.86 -8.06
N LEU A 98 -10.80 4.03 -9.36
CA LEU A 98 -9.44 3.89 -9.85
C LEU A 98 -8.50 4.86 -9.14
N SER A 99 -8.84 6.15 -9.10
CA SER A 99 -8.03 7.18 -8.43
C SER A 99 -7.79 6.84 -6.95
N SER A 100 -8.78 6.27 -6.28
CA SER A 100 -8.68 5.83 -4.89
C SER A 100 -7.78 4.61 -4.71
N TYR A 101 -7.89 3.62 -5.61
CA TYR A 101 -6.97 2.48 -5.62
C TYR A 101 -5.53 2.90 -5.92
N GLU A 102 -5.29 3.90 -6.77
CA GLU A 102 -3.95 4.43 -7.02
C GLU A 102 -3.32 5.03 -5.76
N LEU A 103 -4.10 5.76 -4.97
CA LEU A 103 -3.68 6.28 -3.68
C LEU A 103 -3.43 5.17 -2.67
N LEU A 104 -4.32 4.18 -2.57
CA LEU A 104 -4.13 3.03 -1.69
C LEU A 104 -2.92 2.19 -2.08
N LEU A 105 -2.58 2.13 -3.38
CA LEU A 105 -1.40 1.41 -3.86
C LEU A 105 -0.12 2.04 -3.30
N LEU A 106 -0.06 3.38 -3.28
CA LEU A 106 1.03 4.10 -2.63
C LEU A 106 1.03 3.85 -1.12
N ALA A 107 -0.12 3.92 -0.47
CA ALA A 107 -0.23 3.73 0.97
C ALA A 107 0.25 2.35 1.43
N PHE A 108 -0.23 1.27 0.80
CA PHE A 108 0.21 -0.08 1.16
C PHE A 108 1.64 -0.39 0.75
N SER A 109 2.16 0.27 -0.30
CA SER A 109 3.58 0.20 -0.65
C SER A 109 4.46 0.85 0.43
N GLU A 110 4.03 1.96 1.03
CA GLU A 110 4.76 2.63 2.11
C GLU A 110 4.64 1.90 3.45
N LEU A 111 3.56 1.17 3.67
CA LEU A 111 3.36 0.29 4.81
C LEU A 111 4.05 -1.07 4.65
N GLU A 112 4.56 -1.36 3.45
CA GLU A 112 5.11 -2.66 3.05
C GLU A 112 4.08 -3.81 3.20
N ASP A 113 2.77 -3.51 3.15
CA ASP A 113 1.72 -4.54 3.18
C ASP A 113 1.49 -5.11 1.78
N VAL A 114 2.30 -6.10 1.44
CA VAL A 114 2.26 -6.80 0.15
C VAL A 114 0.89 -7.38 -0.17
N ARG A 115 0.13 -7.86 0.82
CA ARG A 115 -1.15 -8.53 0.59
C ARG A 115 -2.21 -7.54 0.13
N ASN A 116 -2.31 -6.40 0.81
CA ASN A 116 -3.23 -5.35 0.41
C ASN A 116 -2.73 -4.57 -0.80
N GLU A 117 -1.41 -4.34 -0.93
CA GLU A 117 -0.83 -3.73 -2.13
C GLU A 117 -1.16 -4.56 -3.38
N ARG A 118 -1.00 -5.89 -3.32
CA ARG A 118 -1.36 -6.81 -4.41
C ARG A 118 -2.83 -6.72 -4.74
N PHE A 119 -3.70 -6.82 -3.73
CA PHE A 119 -5.15 -6.72 -3.91
C PHE A 119 -5.52 -5.39 -4.59
N VAL A 120 -4.92 -4.28 -4.17
CA VAL A 120 -5.16 -2.97 -4.74
C VAL A 120 -4.64 -2.88 -6.18
N ALA A 121 -3.44 -3.41 -6.47
CA ALA A 121 -2.88 -3.44 -7.82
C ALA A 121 -3.76 -4.24 -8.80
N GLU A 122 -4.29 -5.38 -8.36
CA GLU A 122 -5.23 -6.20 -9.14
C GLU A 122 -6.50 -5.41 -9.52
N ASN A 123 -7.11 -4.74 -8.54
CA ASN A 123 -8.32 -3.94 -8.76
C ASN A 123 -8.05 -2.66 -9.59
N ALA A 124 -6.94 -1.96 -9.33
CA ALA A 124 -6.50 -0.82 -10.12
C ALA A 124 -6.30 -1.22 -11.59
N SER A 125 -5.68 -2.38 -11.84
CA SER A 125 -5.50 -2.92 -13.19
C SER A 125 -6.83 -3.12 -13.90
N PHE A 126 -7.78 -3.81 -13.25
CA PHE A 126 -9.10 -4.05 -13.83
C PHE A 126 -9.84 -2.75 -14.14
N LEU A 127 -9.87 -1.79 -13.21
CA LEU A 127 -10.55 -0.51 -13.41
C LEU A 127 -9.88 0.35 -14.47
N ALA A 128 -8.54 0.42 -14.51
CA ALA A 128 -7.81 1.13 -15.56
C ALA A 128 -8.16 0.59 -16.96
N PHE A 129 -8.31 -0.72 -17.11
CA PHE A 129 -8.78 -1.31 -18.36
C PHE A 129 -10.20 -0.86 -18.72
N ARG A 130 -11.11 -0.86 -17.74
CA ARG A 130 -12.51 -0.43 -17.90
C ARG A 130 -12.62 1.05 -18.28
N CYS A 131 -11.74 1.88 -17.76
CA CYS A 131 -11.63 3.32 -18.08
C CYS A 131 -10.87 3.59 -19.39
N GLY A 132 -10.45 2.55 -20.13
CA GLY A 132 -9.69 2.71 -21.38
C GLY A 132 -8.21 3.08 -21.22
N LYS A 133 -7.69 3.13 -19.99
CA LYS A 133 -6.27 3.37 -19.67
C LYS A 133 -5.46 2.08 -19.76
N ARG A 134 -5.19 1.62 -20.98
CA ARG A 134 -4.60 0.29 -21.25
C ARG A 134 -3.17 0.15 -20.73
N GLU A 135 -2.37 1.18 -20.86
CA GLU A 135 -0.98 1.21 -20.39
C GLU A 135 -0.92 1.12 -18.86
N ASP A 136 -1.70 1.93 -18.15
CA ASP A 136 -1.77 1.89 -16.68
C ASP A 136 -2.27 0.54 -16.19
N SER A 137 -3.30 0.00 -16.85
CA SER A 137 -3.82 -1.34 -16.55
C SER A 137 -2.73 -2.42 -16.65
N TYR A 138 -1.91 -2.36 -17.69
CA TYR A 138 -0.78 -3.27 -17.90
C TYR A 138 0.25 -3.13 -16.78
N LEU A 139 0.61 -1.90 -16.42
CA LEU A 139 1.58 -1.62 -15.35
C LEU A 139 1.10 -2.13 -14.00
N TYR A 140 -0.17 -1.91 -13.64
CA TYR A 140 -0.75 -2.42 -12.41
C TYR A 140 -0.81 -3.95 -12.39
N MET A 141 -1.11 -4.59 -13.53
CA MET A 141 -1.08 -6.06 -13.61
C MET A 141 0.35 -6.61 -13.44
N MET A 142 1.34 -5.98 -14.08
CA MET A 142 2.75 -6.37 -13.90
C MET A 142 3.20 -6.21 -12.45
N ARG A 143 2.76 -5.14 -11.77
CA ARG A 143 2.99 -4.94 -10.34
C ARG A 143 2.33 -6.04 -9.50
N ASN A 144 1.06 -6.35 -9.75
CA ASN A 144 0.34 -7.45 -9.09
C ASN A 144 1.10 -8.78 -9.25
N ILE A 145 1.47 -9.14 -10.49
CA ILE A 145 2.24 -10.35 -10.77
C ILE A 145 3.56 -10.36 -9.99
N SER A 146 4.30 -9.25 -10.00
CA SER A 146 5.54 -9.11 -9.23
C SER A 146 5.34 -9.32 -7.74
N LEU A 147 4.28 -8.74 -7.16
CA LEU A 147 3.95 -8.91 -5.74
C LEU A 147 3.59 -10.37 -5.40
N CYS A 148 2.93 -11.11 -6.30
CA CYS A 148 2.61 -12.53 -6.10
C CYS A 148 3.85 -13.41 -5.82
N PHE A 149 5.03 -12.98 -6.29
CA PHE A 149 6.26 -13.72 -6.04
C PHE A 149 6.83 -13.54 -4.62
N ARG A 150 6.32 -12.58 -3.83
CA ARG A 150 6.66 -12.44 -2.42
C ARG A 150 5.95 -13.46 -1.50
N PHE A 151 4.95 -14.18 -2.01
CA PHE A 151 4.23 -15.23 -1.29
C PHE A 151 4.88 -16.60 -1.45
N SER A 152 4.49 -17.59 -0.62
CA SER A 152 4.86 -19.01 -0.79
C SER A 152 4.41 -19.52 -2.15
N GLU A 153 5.02 -20.61 -2.65
CA GLU A 153 4.69 -21.18 -3.96
C GLU A 153 3.22 -21.62 -4.05
N GLU A 154 2.69 -22.25 -3.00
CA GLU A 154 1.30 -22.71 -2.93
C GLU A 154 0.33 -21.54 -3.02
N GLU A 155 0.58 -20.50 -2.22
CA GLU A 155 -0.23 -19.28 -2.23
C GLU A 155 -0.11 -18.55 -3.58
N ARG A 156 1.11 -18.37 -4.10
CA ARG A 156 1.36 -17.73 -5.40
C ARG A 156 0.59 -18.39 -6.53
N ALA A 157 0.55 -19.72 -6.59
CA ALA A 157 -0.17 -20.45 -7.62
C ALA A 157 -1.67 -20.10 -7.64
N SER A 158 -2.25 -19.79 -6.47
CA SER A 158 -3.65 -19.36 -6.36
C SER A 158 -3.88 -17.87 -6.66
N LEU A 159 -2.85 -17.02 -6.51
CA LEU A 159 -2.95 -15.57 -6.67
C LEU A 159 -2.57 -15.07 -8.06
N LEU A 160 -1.78 -15.84 -8.82
CA LEU A 160 -1.37 -15.44 -10.17
C LEU A 160 -2.56 -15.44 -11.14
N PRO A 161 -2.67 -14.44 -12.02
CA PRO A 161 -3.68 -14.44 -13.07
C PRO A 161 -3.40 -15.58 -14.06
N ASN A 162 -4.46 -16.28 -14.48
CA ASN A 162 -4.36 -17.30 -15.53
C ASN A 162 -4.29 -16.67 -16.93
N TYR A 163 -3.89 -17.48 -17.91
CA TYR A 163 -3.68 -17.00 -19.28
C TYR A 163 -4.97 -16.46 -19.91
N GLU A 164 -6.11 -17.11 -19.67
CA GLU A 164 -7.41 -16.71 -20.19
C GLU A 164 -7.80 -15.31 -19.71
N THR A 165 -7.65 -15.03 -18.41
CA THR A 165 -7.88 -13.71 -17.81
C THR A 165 -6.99 -12.65 -18.46
N LEU A 166 -5.70 -12.96 -18.65
CA LEU A 166 -4.76 -12.03 -19.28
C LEU A 166 -5.10 -11.78 -20.76
N VAL A 167 -5.55 -12.79 -21.50
CA VAL A 167 -5.97 -12.64 -22.91
C VAL A 167 -7.23 -11.78 -23.01
N LEU A 168 -8.20 -11.98 -22.12
CA LEU A 168 -9.43 -11.19 -22.11
C LEU A 168 -9.16 -9.70 -21.84
N GLN A 169 -8.21 -9.40 -20.95
CA GLN A 169 -7.91 -8.02 -20.56
C GLN A 169 -6.87 -7.35 -21.49
N PHE A 170 -5.83 -8.05 -21.94
CA PHE A 170 -4.69 -7.43 -22.65
C PHE A 170 -4.47 -7.97 -24.07
N GLY A 171 -5.20 -9.00 -24.48
CA GLY A 171 -4.98 -9.71 -25.74
C GLY A 171 -3.81 -10.70 -25.69
N LYS A 172 -3.71 -11.53 -26.73
CA LYS A 172 -2.79 -12.68 -26.78
C LYS A 172 -1.31 -12.33 -26.61
N GLU A 173 -0.85 -11.28 -27.28
CA GLU A 173 0.57 -10.95 -27.30
C GLU A 173 1.06 -10.45 -25.93
N LYS A 174 0.29 -9.56 -25.29
CA LYS A 174 0.61 -9.09 -23.93
C LYS A 174 0.44 -10.19 -22.88
N ALA A 175 -0.56 -11.06 -23.02
CA ALA A 175 -0.70 -12.22 -22.15
C ALA A 175 0.53 -13.15 -22.23
N LYS A 176 1.07 -13.40 -23.43
CA LYS A 176 2.30 -14.19 -23.61
C LYS A 176 3.51 -13.54 -22.94
N GLU A 177 3.66 -12.21 -23.06
CA GLU A 177 4.72 -11.44 -22.40
C GLU A 177 4.66 -11.63 -20.87
N MET A 178 3.48 -11.43 -20.28
CA MET A 178 3.26 -11.62 -18.84
C MET A 178 3.50 -13.07 -18.40
N MET A 179 3.04 -14.06 -19.16
CA MET A 179 3.30 -15.48 -18.85
C MET A 179 4.79 -15.83 -18.95
N SER A 180 5.52 -15.22 -19.89
CA SER A 180 6.97 -15.36 -19.99
C SER A 180 7.67 -14.79 -18.75
N PHE A 181 7.22 -13.62 -18.28
CA PHE A 181 7.70 -13.04 -17.03
C PHE A 181 7.41 -13.93 -15.82
N ILE A 182 6.19 -14.47 -15.70
CA ILE A 182 5.81 -15.42 -14.64
C ILE A 182 6.70 -16.67 -14.68
N LYS A 183 6.96 -17.25 -15.87
CA LYS A 183 7.79 -18.44 -16.02
C LYS A 183 9.25 -18.20 -15.66
N LYS A 184 9.80 -17.05 -16.07
CA LYS A 184 11.17 -16.67 -15.70
C LYS A 184 11.29 -16.47 -14.19
N GLY A 185 10.22 -15.99 -13.57
CA GLY A 185 10.26 -15.42 -12.23
C GLY A 185 11.05 -14.11 -12.27
N PRO A 186 10.50 -12.98 -11.82
CA PRO A 186 11.36 -11.84 -11.55
C PRO A 186 12.47 -12.26 -10.59
N GLU A 187 13.67 -11.69 -10.76
CA GLU A 187 14.73 -11.73 -9.76
C GLU A 187 14.24 -10.96 -8.53
N ILE A 188 13.37 -11.60 -7.75
CA ILE A 188 12.89 -11.07 -6.50
C ILE A 188 13.88 -11.52 -5.46
N LEU A 189 14.53 -10.51 -4.90
CA LEU A 189 15.10 -10.53 -3.58
C LEU A 189 13.97 -10.88 -2.62
N TYR A 190 13.75 -12.18 -2.44
CA TYR A 190 12.69 -12.73 -1.63
C TYR A 190 12.84 -12.21 -0.21
N ASP A 191 11.77 -11.61 0.32
CA ASP A 191 11.67 -11.35 1.75
C ASP A 191 10.25 -11.71 2.21
N PRO A 192 9.96 -13.01 2.42
CA PRO A 192 8.65 -13.46 2.84
C PRO A 192 8.59 -13.38 4.35
N ILE A 193 8.35 -12.18 4.88
CA ILE A 193 8.45 -11.93 6.33
C ILE A 193 7.17 -11.30 6.91
N GLU A 194 6.39 -10.56 6.13
CA GLU A 194 5.48 -9.53 6.69
C GLU A 194 4.04 -9.97 6.95
N THR A 195 3.71 -11.25 6.82
CA THR A 195 2.38 -11.75 7.23
C THR A 195 2.29 -12.04 8.74
N ASN A 196 3.36 -11.85 9.51
CA ASN A 196 3.34 -12.05 10.96
C ASN A 196 3.29 -10.70 11.71
N PRO A 197 2.20 -10.37 12.44
CA PRO A 197 2.08 -9.15 13.24
C PRO A 197 3.18 -8.97 14.30
N LEU A 198 3.82 -10.06 14.72
CA LEU A 198 4.97 -10.01 15.62
C LEU A 198 6.20 -9.43 14.94
N PHE A 199 6.39 -9.65 13.63
CA PHE A 199 7.53 -9.16 12.84
C PHE A 199 7.48 -7.66 12.56
N ILE A 200 6.29 -7.09 12.34
CA ILE A 200 6.10 -5.63 12.15
C ILE A 200 6.67 -4.83 13.33
N LYS A 201 6.63 -5.39 14.54
CA LYS A 201 7.18 -4.74 15.74
C LYS A 201 8.71 -4.75 15.79
N VAL A 202 9.37 -5.70 15.11
CA VAL A 202 10.82 -5.95 15.23
C VAL A 202 11.58 -5.50 13.98
N LEU A 203 10.89 -5.33 12.85
CA LEU A 203 11.45 -4.78 11.60
C LEU A 203 12.21 -3.45 11.77
N PRO A 204 11.70 -2.46 12.53
CA PRO A 204 12.46 -1.23 12.78
C PRO A 204 13.80 -1.49 13.49
N LEU A 205 13.84 -2.43 14.44
CA LEU A 205 15.04 -2.80 15.18
C LEU A 205 16.06 -3.49 14.26
N ILE A 206 15.60 -4.44 13.45
CA ILE A 206 16.46 -5.18 12.52
C ILE A 206 17.01 -4.28 11.43
N ASN A 207 16.19 -3.38 10.88
CA ASN A 207 16.62 -2.42 9.87
C ASN A 207 17.62 -1.41 10.46
N GLN A 208 17.43 -1.00 11.72
CA GLN A 208 18.41 -0.19 12.43
C GLN A 208 19.74 -0.93 12.60
N GLU A 209 19.74 -2.18 13.05
CA GLU A 209 20.96 -2.96 13.22
C GLU A 209 21.68 -3.23 11.89
N LEU A 210 20.95 -3.54 10.82
CA LEU A 210 21.52 -3.72 9.48
C LEU A 210 22.19 -2.43 9.01
N ARG A 211 21.53 -1.29 9.24
CA ARG A 211 22.07 0.02 8.90
C ARG A 211 23.33 0.32 9.70
N GLU A 212 23.34 0.11 11.01
CA GLU A 212 24.51 0.32 11.87
C GLU A 212 25.68 -0.60 11.45
N PHE A 213 25.40 -1.86 11.13
CA PHE A 213 26.41 -2.82 10.66
C PHE A 213 27.05 -2.38 9.34
N PHE A 214 26.27 -1.99 8.33
CA PHE A 214 26.83 -1.58 7.03
C PHE A 214 27.40 -0.16 7.03
N LEU A 215 27.02 0.69 7.98
CA LEU A 215 27.72 1.95 8.23
C LEU A 215 29.11 1.70 8.84
N ALA A 216 29.25 0.71 9.72
CA ALA A 216 30.53 0.32 10.31
C ALA A 216 31.40 -0.54 9.38
N HIS A 217 30.79 -1.26 8.44
CA HIS A 217 31.45 -2.19 7.51
C HIS A 217 30.99 -2.01 6.05
N PRO A 218 31.20 -0.83 5.45
CA PRO A 218 30.75 -0.56 4.09
C PRO A 218 31.35 -1.52 3.04
N GLU A 219 32.57 -2.03 3.27
CA GLU A 219 33.25 -2.99 2.41
C GLU A 219 32.55 -4.36 2.33
N LYS A 220 31.71 -4.67 3.33
CA LYS A 220 30.95 -5.93 3.37
C LYS A 220 29.62 -5.83 2.67
N PHE A 221 29.23 -4.64 2.16
CA PHE A 221 27.96 -4.47 1.51
C PHE A 221 27.90 -5.30 0.22
N SER A 222 27.15 -6.39 0.30
CA SER A 222 26.70 -7.18 -0.82
C SER A 222 25.30 -7.66 -0.50
N VAL A 223 24.53 -7.94 -1.54
CA VAL A 223 23.18 -8.49 -1.40
C VAL A 223 23.20 -9.79 -0.57
N SER A 224 24.21 -10.64 -0.79
CA SER A 224 24.36 -11.89 -0.03
C SER A 224 24.58 -11.63 1.47
N CYS A 225 25.50 -10.72 1.80
CA CYS A 225 25.83 -10.40 3.19
C CYS A 225 24.65 -9.71 3.91
N PHE A 226 23.95 -8.81 3.22
CA PHE A 226 22.74 -8.17 3.75
C PHE A 226 21.69 -9.21 4.15
N ASN A 227 21.44 -10.18 3.28
CA ASN A 227 20.46 -11.23 3.51
C ASN A 227 20.87 -12.20 4.62
N GLU A 228 22.14 -12.57 4.70
CA GLU A 228 22.66 -13.39 5.80
C GLU A 228 22.53 -12.69 7.14
N LYS A 229 22.89 -11.40 7.21
CA LYS A 229 22.76 -10.59 8.42
C LYS A 229 21.31 -10.41 8.83
N LYS A 230 20.41 -10.15 7.87
CA LYS A 230 18.98 -10.06 8.13
C LYS A 230 18.46 -11.37 8.75
N LYS A 231 18.83 -12.53 8.20
CA LYS A 231 18.44 -13.85 8.75
C LYS A 231 19.01 -14.10 10.14
N GLU A 232 20.27 -13.76 10.38
CA GLU A 232 20.90 -13.89 11.70
C GLU A 232 20.13 -13.07 12.74
N PHE A 233 19.75 -11.85 12.40
CA PHE A 233 19.07 -10.95 13.32
C PHE A 233 17.65 -11.43 13.61
N LEU A 234 16.99 -11.99 12.61
CA LEU A 234 15.67 -12.61 12.76
C LEU A 234 15.67 -13.87 13.61
N LEU A 235 16.67 -14.72 13.43
CA LEU A 235 16.83 -15.92 14.26
C LEU A 235 17.09 -15.55 15.72
N ARG A 236 17.87 -14.49 15.99
CA ARG A 236 18.12 -14.00 17.36
C ARG A 236 16.84 -13.55 18.06
N GLU A 237 15.91 -12.94 17.32
CA GLU A 237 14.61 -12.51 17.84
C GLU A 237 13.57 -13.65 17.91
N GLY A 238 14.00 -14.91 17.74
CA GLY A 238 13.14 -16.08 17.91
C GLY A 238 12.25 -16.40 16.71
N PHE A 239 12.51 -15.79 15.55
CA PHE A 239 11.79 -16.09 14.32
C PHE A 239 12.52 -17.16 13.53
N GLU A 240 12.08 -18.42 13.66
CA GLU A 240 12.60 -19.52 12.84
C GLU A 240 12.24 -19.33 11.36
N TRP A 241 13.23 -18.97 10.55
CA TRP A 241 13.14 -19.08 9.09
C TRP A 241 13.47 -20.51 8.66
N LYS A 242 12.46 -21.29 8.24
CA LYS A 242 12.68 -22.54 7.50
C LYS A 242 12.63 -22.22 6.02
N ALA A 243 13.79 -22.21 5.37
CA ALA A 243 13.86 -22.15 3.91
C ALA A 243 12.95 -23.25 3.32
N PRO A 244 12.14 -22.98 2.29
CA PRO A 244 11.60 -24.06 1.48
C PRO A 244 12.80 -24.81 0.89
N LEU A 245 12.96 -26.06 1.28
CA LEU A 245 13.96 -26.94 0.70
C LEU A 245 13.69 -26.97 -0.81
N ARG A 246 14.65 -26.50 -1.61
CA ARG A 246 14.66 -26.80 -3.05
C ARG A 246 14.66 -28.32 -3.19
N LYS A 247 13.57 -28.89 -3.70
CA LYS A 247 13.54 -30.23 -4.29
C LYS A 247 13.32 -30.09 -5.78
#